data_AF-A0A072VPG7-F1
#
_entry.id   AF-A0A072VPG7-F1
#
_cell.length_a   1.000
_cell.length_b   1.000
_cell.length_c   1.000
_cell.angle_alpha   90.00
_cell.angle_beta   90.00
_cell.angle_gamma   90.00
#
_symmetry.space_group_name_H-M   'P 1'
#
loop_
_entity.id
_entity.type
_entity.pdbx_description
1 polymer ?
#
loop_
_entity_poly.entity_id
_entity_poly.type
_entity_poly.pdbx_seq_one_letter_code
_entity_poly.pdbx_strand_id
1 'polypeptide(L)'
;MHYPELGFGGGKSKALYGKEGHLGMILIKFAGDKSGLEEAMRLGEHFKKENHGRKDWVRVQAQTLGKDNENNPNLVKFDERNGEKRRVLYGYVGTAFDLDKLDFDTRKKVVIESRREYKPSM
;
A
#
# COMPACT_ATOMS: atom_id res chain seq x y z
N MET A 1 1.36 0.72 13.17
CA MET A 1 0.46 1.69 12.48
C MET A 1 -0.94 1.12 12.50
N HIS A 2 -1.84 1.76 13.23
CA HIS A 2 -3.27 1.49 13.09
C HIS A 2 -3.82 2.54 12.10
N TYR A 3 -4.32 2.11 10.94
CA TYR A 3 -4.97 2.97 9.93
C TYR A 3 -6.00 3.99 10.47
N PRO A 4 -6.73 3.70 11.58
CA PRO A 4 -7.54 4.69 12.28
C PRO A 4 -6.81 6.00 12.64
N GLU A 5 -5.52 5.94 12.99
CA GLU A 5 -4.71 7.11 13.37
C GLU A 5 -4.39 8.02 12.16
N LEU A 6 -4.40 7.47 10.94
CA LEU A 6 -4.27 8.22 9.70
C LEU A 6 -5.62 8.78 9.21
N GLY A 7 -6.69 8.58 9.98
CA GLY A 7 -8.05 9.03 9.65
C GLY A 7 -8.75 8.17 8.60
N PHE A 8 -8.27 6.96 8.30
CA PHE A 8 -8.88 6.01 7.36
C PHE A 8 -9.61 4.90 8.13
N GLY A 9 -10.94 4.91 8.08
CA GLY A 9 -11.78 4.04 8.91
C GLY A 9 -12.24 2.73 8.24
N GLY A 10 -12.31 2.66 6.91
CA GLY A 10 -13.02 1.58 6.22
C GLY A 10 -12.21 0.37 5.73
N GLY A 11 -10.90 0.28 6.02
CA GLY A 11 -10.02 -0.73 5.43
C GLY A 11 -9.72 -1.94 6.32
N LYS A 12 -9.94 -3.17 5.83
CA LYS A 12 -9.39 -4.42 6.43
C LYS A 12 -8.00 -4.70 5.89
N SER A 13 -7.01 -4.82 6.76
CA SER A 13 -5.64 -5.15 6.38
C SER A 13 -5.37 -6.66 6.41
N LYS A 14 -4.57 -7.15 5.45
CA LYS A 14 -4.10 -8.53 5.38
C LYS A 14 -2.62 -8.52 4.93
N ALA A 15 -1.75 -9.10 5.73
CA ALA A 15 -0.37 -9.36 5.31
C ALA A 15 -0.32 -10.41 4.19
N LEU A 16 0.51 -10.18 3.18
CA LEU A 16 0.68 -11.10 2.05
C LEU A 16 1.87 -12.05 2.28
N TYR A 17 1.67 -13.31 1.90
CA TYR A 17 2.65 -14.39 2.04
C TYR A 17 2.85 -15.08 0.70
N GLY A 18 4.10 -15.44 0.41
CA GLY A 18 4.49 -16.29 -0.71
C GLY A 18 5.16 -17.57 -0.22
N LYS A 19 5.80 -18.30 -1.15
CA LYS A 19 6.48 -19.57 -0.84
C LYS A 19 7.57 -19.42 0.23
N GLU A 20 8.32 -18.32 0.17
CA GLU A 20 9.43 -18.00 1.08
C GLU A 20 8.98 -17.21 2.32
N GLY A 21 7.67 -17.20 2.63
CA GLY A 21 7.11 -16.50 3.79
C GLY A 21 6.58 -15.11 3.49
N HIS A 22 6.71 -14.19 4.45
CA HIS A 22 6.08 -12.87 4.40
C HIS A 22 6.69 -11.98 3.29
N LEU A 23 5.84 -11.38 2.44
CA LEU A 23 6.28 -10.60 1.27
C LEU A 23 6.63 -9.14 1.58
N GLY A 24 6.54 -8.72 2.85
CA GLY A 24 6.74 -7.33 3.24
C GLY A 24 5.61 -6.40 2.76
N MET A 25 4.48 -6.96 2.32
CA MET A 25 3.34 -6.22 1.78
C MET A 25 2.08 -6.45 2.61
N ILE A 26 1.29 -5.38 2.75
CA ILE A 26 -0.03 -5.41 3.35
C ILE A 26 -1.05 -5.03 2.28
N LEU A 27 -2.01 -5.91 2.04
CA LEU A 27 -3.19 -5.60 1.25
C LEU A 27 -4.24 -4.95 2.13
N ILE A 28 -4.79 -3.82 1.69
CA ILE A 28 -5.89 -3.15 2.35
C ILE A 28 -7.14 -3.30 1.48
N LYS A 29 -8.20 -3.85 2.06
CA LYS A 29 -9.49 -4.06 1.39
C LYS A 29 -10.51 -3.09 1.94
N PHE A 30 -11.08 -2.28 1.06
CA PHE A 30 -12.16 -1.35 1.37
C PHE A 30 -13.52 -1.97 1.00
N ALA A 31 -14.60 -1.26 1.30
CA ALA A 31 -15.94 -1.63 0.84
C ALA A 31 -15.98 -1.76 -0.69
N GLY A 32 -16.79 -2.71 -1.20
CA GLY A 32 -16.95 -2.96 -2.64
C GLY A 32 -17.90 -1.98 -3.33
N ASP A 33 -17.97 -0.75 -2.83
CA ASP A 33 -18.88 0.30 -3.30
C ASP A 33 -18.11 1.59 -3.59
N LYS A 34 -18.84 2.63 -4.01
CA LYS A 34 -18.25 3.94 -4.34
C LYS A 34 -17.50 4.55 -3.15
N SER A 35 -17.99 4.38 -1.92
CA SER A 35 -17.35 4.94 -0.72
C SER A 35 -16.00 4.28 -0.44
N GLY A 36 -15.93 2.96 -0.60
CA GLY A 36 -14.67 2.22 -0.47
C GLY A 36 -13.66 2.60 -1.56
N LEU A 37 -14.11 2.86 -2.79
CA LEU A 37 -13.25 3.38 -3.86
C LEU A 37 -12.69 4.76 -3.51
N GLU A 38 -13.52 5.68 -3.00
CA GLU A 38 -13.11 7.02 -2.58
C GLU A 38 -12.08 6.96 -1.43
N GLU A 39 -12.29 6.10 -0.44
CA GLU A 39 -11.33 5.88 0.65
C GLU A 39 -10.00 5.31 0.15
N ALA A 40 -10.04 4.31 -0.73
CA ALA A 40 -8.84 3.72 -1.32
C ALA A 40 -8.02 4.76 -2.10
N MET A 41 -8.70 5.59 -2.89
CA MET A 41 -8.10 6.69 -3.64
C MET A 41 -7.49 7.74 -2.71
N ARG A 42 -8.18 8.12 -1.64
CA ARG A 42 -7.67 9.09 -0.65
C ARG A 42 -6.41 8.56 0.04
N LEU A 43 -6.35 7.26 0.35
CA LEU A 43 -5.17 6.65 0.95
C LEU A 43 -3.98 6.63 -0.04
N GLY A 44 -4.24 6.24 -1.28
CA GLY A 44 -3.21 6.27 -2.33
C GLY A 44 -2.65 7.68 -2.58
N GLU A 45 -3.52 8.70 -2.57
CA GLU A 45 -3.10 10.09 -2.73
C GLU A 45 -2.33 10.62 -1.51
N HIS A 46 -2.67 10.19 -0.29
CA HIS A 46 -1.90 10.50 0.91
C HIS A 46 -0.45 10.03 0.77
N PHE A 47 -0.22 8.76 0.45
CA PHE A 47 1.13 8.24 0.21
C PHE A 47 1.85 8.96 -0.92
N LYS A 48 1.16 9.28 -2.00
CA LYS A 48 1.74 10.03 -3.11
C LYS A 48 2.19 11.44 -2.70
N LYS A 49 1.38 12.17 -1.91
CA LYS A 49 1.73 13.50 -1.39
C LYS A 49 2.96 13.47 -0.47
N GLU A 50 3.18 12.37 0.21
CA GLU A 50 4.38 12.14 1.03
C GLU A 50 5.59 11.63 0.22
N ASN A 51 5.52 11.56 -1.12
CA ASN A 51 6.53 10.94 -1.98
C ASN A 51 6.80 9.46 -1.63
N HIS A 52 5.76 8.77 -1.18
CA HIS A 52 5.75 7.36 -0.83
C HIS A 52 4.80 6.56 -1.76
N GLY A 53 4.55 7.06 -2.97
CA GLY A 53 3.70 6.40 -3.95
C GLY A 53 4.42 5.26 -4.70
N ARG A 54 3.71 4.64 -5.66
CA ARG A 54 4.26 3.55 -6.49
C ARG A 54 5.58 3.92 -7.18
N LYS A 55 5.64 5.09 -7.82
CA LYS A 55 6.83 5.52 -8.58
C LYS A 55 8.03 5.70 -7.64
N ASP A 56 7.78 6.20 -6.44
CA ASP A 56 8.80 6.37 -5.41
C ASP A 56 9.29 5.03 -4.89
N TRP A 57 8.39 4.09 -4.68
CA TRP A 57 8.76 2.72 -4.30
C TRP A 57 9.65 2.05 -5.35
N VAL A 58 9.30 2.15 -6.64
CA VAL A 58 10.13 1.60 -7.73
C VAL A 58 11.53 2.22 -7.73
N ARG A 59 11.63 3.54 -7.51
CA ARG A 59 12.92 4.24 -7.42
C ARG A 59 13.75 3.73 -6.23
N VAL A 60 13.12 3.57 -5.06
CA VAL A 60 13.79 3.07 -3.86
C VAL A 60 14.25 1.63 -4.04
N GLN A 61 13.41 0.76 -4.60
CA GLN A 61 13.79 -0.63 -4.92
C GLN A 61 15.00 -0.72 -5.84
N ALA A 62 15.06 0.12 -6.86
CA ALA A 62 16.22 0.17 -7.77
C ALA A 62 17.52 0.56 -7.04
N GLN A 63 17.42 1.42 -6.02
CA GLN A 63 18.57 1.90 -5.25
C GLN A 63 19.06 0.91 -4.17
N THR A 64 18.17 0.00 -3.72
CA THR A 64 18.39 -0.90 -2.58
C THR A 64 18.77 -2.32 -2.97
N LEU A 65 18.71 -2.67 -4.26
CA LEU A 65 19.19 -3.96 -4.78
C LEU A 65 20.63 -4.23 -4.35
N GLY A 66 20.82 -5.28 -3.54
CA GLY A 66 22.13 -5.76 -3.08
C GLY A 66 22.79 -4.94 -1.97
N LYS A 67 22.07 -4.06 -1.27
CA LYS A 67 22.62 -3.21 -0.20
C LYS A 67 22.00 -3.50 1.17
N ASP A 68 22.74 -3.16 2.22
CA ASP A 68 22.19 -3.09 3.57
C ASP A 68 21.12 -1.99 3.65
N ASN A 69 19.93 -2.40 4.06
CA ASN A 69 18.73 -1.59 4.09
C ASN A 69 18.41 -1.06 5.49
N GLU A 70 19.17 -1.44 6.52
CA GLU A 70 18.88 -1.07 7.91
C GLU A 70 19.12 0.41 8.24
N ASN A 71 19.99 1.06 7.45
CA ASN A 71 20.37 2.46 7.64
C ASN A 71 19.90 3.35 6.48
N ASN A 72 19.10 2.83 5.54
CA ASN A 72 18.60 3.61 4.42
C ASN A 72 17.43 4.52 4.90
N PRO A 73 17.56 5.86 4.79
CA PRO A 73 16.53 6.80 5.26
C PRO A 73 15.21 6.72 4.48
N ASN A 74 15.23 6.13 3.28
CA ASN A 74 14.01 5.83 2.52
C ASN A 74 13.27 4.59 3.03
N LEU A 75 13.91 3.75 3.85
CA LEU A 75 13.34 2.50 4.36
C LEU A 75 13.15 2.50 5.88
N VAL A 76 13.94 3.29 6.59
CA VAL A 76 13.96 3.37 8.05
C VAL A 76 14.00 4.83 8.48
N LYS A 77 13.16 5.19 9.43
CA LYS A 77 13.19 6.48 10.16
C LYS A 77 13.28 6.20 11.65
N PHE A 78 13.86 7.11 12.40
CA PHE A 78 13.87 7.06 13.85
C PHE A 78 12.75 7.95 14.38
N ASP A 79 11.97 7.46 15.34
CA ASP A 79 11.04 8.30 16.07
C ASP A 79 11.82 9.30 16.92
N GLU A 80 11.59 10.59 16.71
CA GLU A 80 12.36 11.67 17.35
C GLU A 80 12.17 11.72 18.88
N ARG A 81 11.11 11.10 19.42
CA ARG A 81 10.79 11.14 20.85
C ARG A 81 11.47 10.02 21.63
N ASN A 82 11.58 8.82 21.06
CA ASN A 82 12.11 7.65 21.78
C ASN A 82 13.28 6.95 21.07
N GLY A 83 13.68 7.41 19.88
CA GLY A 83 14.79 6.83 19.12
C GLY A 83 14.49 5.46 18.51
N GLU A 84 13.22 5.01 18.50
CA GLU A 84 12.86 3.71 17.93
C GLU A 84 12.93 3.73 16.40
N LYS A 85 13.54 2.69 15.82
CA LYS A 85 13.52 2.47 14.37
C LYS A 85 12.11 2.09 13.92
N ARG A 86 11.57 2.85 12.97
CA ARG A 86 10.30 2.58 12.28
C ARG A 86 10.53 2.41 10.79
N ARG A 87 9.76 1.51 10.17
CA ARG A 87 9.77 1.31 8.72
C ARG A 87 9.01 2.43 8.02
N VAL A 88 9.60 2.95 6.95
CA VAL A 88 8.90 3.83 6.02
C VAL A 88 7.97 2.98 5.17
N LEU A 89 6.69 3.36 5.11
CA LEU A 89 5.69 2.65 4.33
C LEU A 89 5.46 3.36 3.00
N TYR A 90 5.33 2.56 1.94
CA TYR A 90 4.92 3.00 0.62
C TYR A 90 3.55 2.40 0.30
N GLY A 91 2.70 3.17 -0.37
CA GLY A 91 1.32 2.76 -0.62
C GLY A 91 0.75 3.34 -1.91
N TYR A 92 -0.16 2.59 -2.53
CA TYR A 92 -0.84 2.98 -3.76
C TYR A 92 -2.09 2.13 -3.97
N VAL A 93 -3.01 2.61 -4.83
CA VAL A 93 -4.17 1.82 -5.27
C VAL A 93 -3.72 0.75 -6.25
N GLY A 94 -4.10 -0.50 -5.96
CA GLY A 94 -3.80 -1.65 -6.81
C GLY A 94 -4.44 -1.55 -8.19
N THR A 95 -3.76 -2.08 -9.20
CA THR A 95 -4.20 -2.11 -10.60
C THR A 95 -4.19 -3.54 -11.13
N ALA A 96 -4.67 -3.75 -12.36
CA ALA A 96 -4.57 -5.05 -13.03
C ALA A 96 -3.14 -5.62 -13.05
N PHE A 97 -2.12 -4.75 -13.10
CA PHE A 97 -0.70 -5.13 -13.08
C PHE A 97 -0.17 -5.61 -11.73
N ASP A 98 -0.97 -5.55 -10.66
CA ASP A 98 -0.57 -6.00 -9.33
C ASP A 98 -1.21 -7.32 -8.91
N LEU A 99 -2.05 -7.91 -9.78
CA LEU A 99 -2.72 -9.17 -9.48
C LEU A 99 -1.71 -10.29 -9.22
N ASP A 100 -0.57 -10.26 -9.90
CA ASP A 100 0.55 -11.18 -9.74
C ASP A 100 1.16 -11.15 -8.33
N LYS A 101 1.03 -10.03 -7.62
CA LYS A 101 1.52 -9.83 -6.23
C LYS A 101 0.55 -10.36 -5.17
N LEU A 102 -0.68 -10.70 -5.55
CA LEU A 102 -1.69 -11.21 -4.62
C LEU A 102 -1.56 -12.72 -4.44
N ASP A 103 -1.87 -13.17 -3.22
CA ASP A 103 -2.04 -14.59 -2.94
C ASP A 103 -3.17 -15.20 -3.78
N PHE A 104 -3.07 -16.49 -4.07
CA PHE A 104 -3.99 -17.20 -4.96
C PHE A 104 -5.47 -17.04 -4.55
N ASP A 105 -5.74 -17.14 -3.26
CA ASP A 105 -7.10 -17.04 -2.72
C ASP A 105 -7.69 -15.64 -2.81
N THR A 106 -6.85 -14.61 -2.71
CA THR A 106 -7.27 -13.24 -2.97
C THR A 106 -7.50 -13.04 -4.47
N ARG A 107 -6.55 -13.46 -5.32
CA ARG A 107 -6.60 -13.24 -6.77
C ARG A 107 -7.85 -13.81 -7.44
N LYS A 108 -8.32 -14.99 -7.01
CA LYS A 108 -9.53 -15.60 -7.56
C LYS A 108 -10.84 -14.87 -7.19
N LYS A 109 -10.79 -13.92 -6.25
CA LYS A 109 -11.95 -13.20 -5.70
C LYS A 109 -11.99 -11.72 -6.10
N VAL A 110 -11.06 -11.24 -6.94
CA VAL A 110 -11.03 -9.85 -7.41
C VAL A 110 -11.67 -9.72 -8.78
N VAL A 111 -12.43 -8.65 -8.96
CA VAL A 111 -12.94 -8.19 -10.27
C VAL A 111 -12.14 -6.95 -10.65
N ILE A 112 -11.81 -6.81 -11.94
CA ILE A 112 -11.16 -5.63 -12.49
C ILE A 112 -12.23 -4.77 -13.14
N GLU A 113 -12.35 -3.53 -12.69
CA GLU A 113 -13.33 -2.58 -13.20
C GLU A 113 -12.62 -1.29 -13.63
N SER A 114 -13.19 -0.62 -14.63
CA SER A 114 -12.66 0.67 -15.06
C SER A 114 -13.14 1.76 -14.13
N ARG A 115 -12.24 2.60 -13.64
CA ARG A 115 -12.64 3.81 -12.90
C ARG A 115 -13.61 4.70 -13.68
N ARG A 116 -13.64 4.61 -15.02
CA ARG A 116 -14.56 5.37 -15.87
C ARG A 116 -16.01 4.88 -15.78
N GLU A 117 -16.24 3.64 -15.36
CA GLU A 117 -17.57 3.06 -15.18
C GLU A 117 -18.25 3.62 -13.93
N TYR A 118 -17.46 4.02 -12.93
CA TYR A 118 -17.93 4.79 -11.77
C TYR A 118 -18.10 6.27 -12.13
N LYS A 119 -19.24 6.61 -12.72
CA LYS A 119 -19.65 8.02 -12.84
C LYS A 119 -20.09 8.53 -11.46
N PRO A 120 -19.71 9.76 -11.06
CA PRO A 120 -20.41 10.41 -9.97
C PRO A 120 -21.88 10.57 -10.39
N SER A 121 -22.83 10.12 -9.57
CA SER A 121 -24.20 10.64 -9.66
C SER A 121 -24.11 12.16 -9.59
N MET A 122 -24.70 12.83 -10.59
CA MET A 122 -24.91 14.28 -10.59
C MET A 122 -25.72 14.70 -9.37
#